data_AF-A0A068RPY0-F1
#
_entry.id   AF-A0A068RPY0-F1
#
_cell.length_a   1.000
_cell.length_b   1.000
_cell.length_c   1.000
_cell.angle_alpha   90.00
_cell.angle_beta   90.00
_cell.angle_gamma   90.00
#
_symmetry.space_group_name_H-M   'P 1'
#
loop_
_entity.id
_entity.type
_entity.pdbx_description
1 polymer ?
#
loop_
_entity_poly.entity_id
_entity_poly.type
_entity_poly.pdbx_seq_one_letter_code
_entity_poly.pdbx_strand_id
1 'polypeptide(L)'
;MTEYIIAAYNILHEKQINDIGANIGLFIALMVLGVGYSYLGLKFNGYLNKFMVFWVFASTMIVVIAMPVMAETHPSARWVFTEFQNTTGWQNSGLTFLLGMLQAGWSLIGYENGAHIAEGTLNASKTGPKGVLCSVVLAIIQAIVICIATLFSIQDIEELQSSSFPVATLFLRATNPNVAAFLLSIIAISQFGCLCNVIVATGQLMWAMARDGCIPNHQFWYKLHGKRQIPLRIFILVAIISIILVIPILASSVYWSALMSTSVICANVAYGLPCVCRLIWARDIPKGPFNLGKYSMLINMIAVAWIAFFSVVLCIPTVNPVSPETMNWSCLMIGVVLLFALAFWYISGRKHYKGPMQTVNDKEETIKEAQK
;
A
#
# COMPACT_ATOMS: atom_id res chain seq x y z
N MET A 1 -5.36 -8.40 6.22
CA MET A 1 -6.84 -8.54 6.27
C MET A 1 -7.27 -9.96 6.60
N THR A 2 -6.82 -10.97 5.84
CA THR A 2 -7.05 -12.39 6.13
C THR A 2 -6.68 -12.75 7.57
N GLU A 3 -5.50 -12.32 8.01
CA GLU A 3 -5.00 -12.52 9.38
C GLU A 3 -5.94 -11.94 10.45
N TYR A 4 -6.50 -10.74 10.23
CA TYR A 4 -7.42 -10.12 11.18
C TYR A 4 -8.75 -10.88 11.29
N ILE A 5 -9.26 -11.39 10.16
CA ILE A 5 -10.51 -12.18 10.13
C ILE A 5 -10.30 -13.52 10.84
N ILE A 6 -9.20 -14.21 10.56
CA ILE A 6 -8.86 -15.48 11.20
C ILE A 6 -8.57 -15.28 12.69
N ALA A 7 -7.82 -14.25 13.06
CA ALA A 7 -7.55 -13.95 14.46
C ALA A 7 -8.84 -13.65 15.25
N ALA A 8 -9.75 -12.85 14.68
CA ALA A 8 -11.06 -12.58 15.31
C ALA A 8 -11.88 -13.87 15.48
N TYR A 9 -11.86 -14.76 14.48
CA TYR A 9 -12.53 -16.06 14.57
C TYR A 9 -11.91 -16.95 15.66
N ASN A 10 -10.58 -17.07 15.69
CA ASN A 10 -9.83 -17.89 16.64
C ASN A 10 -10.06 -17.43 18.09
N ILE A 11 -10.14 -16.11 18.32
CA ILE A 11 -10.43 -15.53 19.64
C ILE A 11 -11.83 -15.92 20.13
N LEU A 12 -12.83 -15.97 19.24
CA LEU A 12 -14.22 -16.20 19.60
C LEU A 12 -14.60 -17.68 19.76
N HIS A 13 -13.93 -18.60 19.05
CA HIS A 13 -14.39 -19.99 18.91
C HIS A 13 -13.45 -21.05 19.50
N GLU A 14 -12.39 -20.65 20.20
CA GLU A 14 -11.35 -21.53 20.80
C GLU A 14 -10.67 -22.51 19.81
N LYS A 15 -11.06 -22.52 18.53
CA LYS A 15 -10.43 -23.26 17.45
C LYS A 15 -9.33 -22.42 16.82
N GLN A 16 -8.11 -22.92 16.81
CA GLN A 16 -7.02 -22.30 16.07
C GLN A 16 -7.04 -22.75 14.60
N ILE A 17 -7.63 -21.93 13.73
CA ILE A 17 -7.39 -22.04 12.29
C ILE A 17 -6.01 -21.46 12.02
N ASN A 18 -5.00 -22.32 11.92
CA ASN A 18 -3.63 -21.97 11.53
C ASN A 18 -3.27 -22.58 10.17
N ASP A 19 -4.26 -22.78 9.29
CA ASP A 19 -4.04 -23.36 7.98
C ASP A 19 -3.67 -22.28 6.94
N ILE A 20 -2.57 -22.50 6.23
CA ILE A 20 -2.09 -21.63 5.15
C ILE A 20 -3.07 -21.68 3.97
N GLY A 21 -3.69 -22.85 3.72
CA GLY A 21 -4.71 -23.03 2.68
C GLY A 21 -5.92 -22.13 2.91
N ALA A 22 -6.44 -22.09 4.13
CA ALA A 22 -7.53 -21.21 4.52
C ALA A 22 -7.20 -19.71 4.31
N ASN A 23 -5.97 -19.29 4.61
CA ASN A 23 -5.51 -17.92 4.37
C ASN A 23 -5.56 -17.54 2.89
N ILE A 24 -5.06 -18.42 2.02
CA ILE A 24 -5.04 -18.19 0.57
C ILE A 24 -6.44 -18.27 -0.03
N GLY A 25 -7.26 -19.22 0.41
CA GLY A 25 -8.66 -19.32 -0.01
C GLY A 25 -9.43 -18.03 0.33
N LEU A 26 -9.23 -17.50 1.54
CA LEU A 26 -9.82 -16.23 1.94
C LEU A 26 -9.27 -15.07 1.11
N PHE A 27 -7.96 -15.02 0.85
CA PHE A 27 -7.36 -14.01 -0.02
C PHE A 27 -7.99 -14.01 -1.42
N ILE A 28 -8.16 -15.17 -2.06
CA ILE A 28 -8.78 -15.32 -3.38
C ILE A 28 -10.24 -14.83 -3.32
N ALA A 29 -11.00 -15.23 -2.31
CA ALA A 29 -12.38 -14.80 -2.13
C ALA A 29 -12.48 -13.26 -2.02
N LEU A 30 -11.59 -12.64 -1.23
CA LEU A 30 -11.53 -11.19 -1.06
C LEU A 30 -11.12 -10.46 -2.35
N MET A 31 -10.21 -11.03 -3.14
CA MET A 31 -9.85 -10.50 -4.46
C MET A 31 -11.04 -10.54 -5.42
N VAL A 32 -11.78 -11.64 -5.46
CA VAL A 32 -12.99 -11.77 -6.28
C VAL A 32 -14.05 -10.75 -5.85
N LEU A 33 -14.25 -10.56 -4.54
CA LEU A 33 -15.14 -9.53 -4.02
C LEU A 33 -14.68 -8.12 -4.39
N GLY A 34 -13.37 -7.84 -4.33
CA GLY A 34 -12.79 -6.55 -4.74
C GLY A 34 -12.99 -6.25 -6.23
N VAL A 35 -12.84 -7.26 -7.11
CA VAL A 35 -13.13 -7.13 -8.55
C VAL A 35 -14.64 -6.97 -8.78
N GLY A 36 -15.48 -7.73 -8.08
CA GLY A 36 -16.93 -7.62 -8.13
C GLY A 36 -17.41 -6.24 -7.70
N TYR A 37 -16.80 -5.67 -6.66
CA TYR A 37 -17.02 -4.28 -6.27
C TYR A 37 -16.63 -3.31 -7.39
N SER A 38 -15.49 -3.53 -8.05
CA SER A 38 -15.01 -2.66 -9.13
C SER A 38 -15.97 -2.62 -10.33
N TYR A 39 -16.81 -3.66 -10.51
CA TYR A 39 -17.90 -3.69 -11.50
C TYR A 39 -19.05 -2.72 -11.18
N LEU A 40 -19.18 -2.27 -9.93
CA LEU A 40 -20.16 -1.25 -9.53
C LEU A 40 -19.87 0.13 -10.13
N GLY A 41 -18.64 0.34 -10.60
CA GLY A 41 -18.21 1.51 -11.36
C GLY A 41 -17.84 2.72 -10.50
N LEU A 42 -17.34 3.77 -11.17
CA LEU A 42 -16.70 4.91 -10.49
C LEU A 42 -17.66 5.74 -9.64
N LYS A 43 -18.96 5.81 -10.00
CA LYS A 43 -19.97 6.49 -9.18
C LYS A 43 -20.14 5.83 -7.83
N PHE A 44 -20.24 4.50 -7.79
CA PHE A 44 -20.33 3.76 -6.54
C PHE A 44 -19.03 3.86 -5.74
N ASN A 45 -17.89 3.85 -6.43
CA ASN A 45 -16.60 4.07 -5.80
C ASN A 45 -16.52 5.42 -5.06
N GLY A 46 -17.05 6.49 -5.67
CA GLY A 46 -17.17 7.78 -4.99
C GLY A 46 -17.97 7.74 -3.68
N TYR A 47 -19.04 6.94 -3.61
CA TYR A 47 -19.82 6.77 -2.37
C TYR A 47 -19.06 5.97 -1.32
N LEU A 48 -18.44 4.86 -1.71
CA LEU A 48 -17.64 4.06 -0.78
C LEU A 48 -16.48 4.90 -0.23
N ASN A 49 -15.75 5.64 -1.06
CA ASN A 49 -14.64 6.47 -0.59
C ASN A 49 -15.09 7.52 0.44
N LYS A 50 -16.27 8.14 0.27
CA LYS A 50 -16.83 9.04 1.29
C LYS A 50 -17.15 8.32 2.59
N PHE A 51 -17.75 7.13 2.50
CA PHE A 51 -18.01 6.28 3.66
C PHE A 51 -16.70 5.87 4.35
N MET A 52 -15.68 5.45 3.60
CA MET A 52 -14.41 4.99 4.15
C MET A 52 -13.63 6.11 4.84
N VAL A 53 -13.72 7.35 4.36
CA VAL A 53 -13.11 8.50 5.07
C VAL A 53 -13.72 8.64 6.47
N PHE A 54 -15.05 8.59 6.59
CA PHE A 54 -15.72 8.63 7.89
C PHE A 54 -15.41 7.38 8.73
N TRP A 55 -15.48 6.20 8.11
CA TRP A 55 -15.24 4.92 8.78
C TRP A 55 -13.83 4.82 9.34
N VAL A 56 -12.79 5.17 8.57
CA VAL A 56 -11.39 5.11 9.00
C VAL A 56 -11.11 6.11 10.13
N PHE A 57 -11.72 7.30 10.07
CA PHE A 57 -11.60 8.27 11.15
C PHE A 57 -12.29 7.77 12.43
N ALA A 58 -13.54 7.32 12.32
CA ALA A 58 -14.32 6.80 13.45
C ALA A 58 -13.68 5.55 14.04
N SER A 59 -13.25 4.60 13.22
CA SER A 59 -12.57 3.37 13.65
C SER A 59 -11.30 3.68 14.41
N THR A 60 -10.53 4.66 13.95
CA THR A 60 -9.32 5.10 14.63
C THR A 60 -9.62 5.70 15.99
N MET A 61 -10.64 6.56 16.09
CA MET A 61 -11.05 7.11 17.38
C MET A 61 -11.52 6.01 18.34
N ILE A 62 -12.26 5.01 17.83
CA ILE A 62 -12.66 3.85 18.62
C ILE A 62 -11.44 3.11 19.16
N VAL A 63 -10.44 2.78 18.33
CA VAL A 63 -9.23 2.07 18.77
C VAL A 63 -8.43 2.92 19.77
N VAL A 64 -8.22 4.21 19.47
CA VAL A 64 -7.43 5.14 20.30
C VAL A 64 -8.05 5.35 21.68
N ILE A 65 -9.37 5.30 21.80
CA ILE A 65 -10.08 5.47 23.06
C ILE A 65 -10.26 4.14 23.78
N ALA A 66 -10.73 3.10 23.08
CA ALA A 66 -11.06 1.82 23.71
C ALA A 66 -9.82 1.13 24.30
N MET A 67 -8.67 1.22 23.62
CA MET A 67 -7.45 0.54 24.05
C MET A 67 -6.95 1.05 25.41
N PRO A 68 -6.67 2.35 25.62
CA PRO A 68 -6.24 2.84 26.92
C PRO A 68 -7.33 2.81 27.98
N VAL A 69 -8.62 2.90 27.62
CA VAL A 69 -9.71 2.87 28.62
C VAL A 69 -9.91 1.48 29.22
N MET A 70 -9.68 0.43 28.43
CA MET A 70 -9.92 -0.95 28.85
C MET A 70 -8.66 -1.66 29.36
N ALA A 71 -7.47 -1.18 28.99
CA ALA A 71 -6.21 -1.74 29.48
C ALA A 71 -6.13 -1.67 31.01
N GLU A 72 -5.82 -2.80 31.65
CA GLU A 72 -5.76 -2.90 33.11
C GLU A 72 -4.63 -2.05 33.69
N THR A 73 -3.50 -2.00 32.99
CA THR A 73 -2.34 -1.21 33.39
C THR A 73 -1.83 -0.34 32.25
N HIS A 74 -1.22 0.78 32.61
CA HIS A 74 -0.58 1.69 31.67
C HIS A 74 0.91 1.79 31.95
N PRO A 75 1.77 1.48 30.95
CA PRO A 75 3.19 1.77 31.04
C PRO A 75 3.46 3.25 31.36
N SER A 76 4.54 3.52 32.09
CA SER A 76 4.89 4.89 32.45
C SER A 76 5.25 5.73 31.20
N ALA A 77 4.97 7.03 31.23
CA ALA A 77 5.35 7.94 30.12
C ALA A 77 6.86 7.91 29.84
N ARG A 78 7.69 7.72 30.88
CA ARG A 78 9.13 7.54 30.71
C ARG A 78 9.43 6.31 29.85
N TRP A 79 8.78 5.18 30.15
CA TRP A 79 8.96 3.96 29.36
C TRP A 79 8.53 4.19 27.90
N VAL A 80 7.34 4.76 27.68
CA VAL A 80 6.78 5.00 26.33
C VAL A 80 7.68 5.92 25.46
N PHE A 81 8.26 6.97 26.03
CA PHE A 81 9.00 7.98 25.26
C PHE A 81 10.52 7.82 25.28
N THR A 82 11.09 7.03 26.20
CA THR A 82 12.55 6.97 26.37
C THR A 82 13.14 5.57 26.34
N GLU A 83 12.32 4.53 26.58
CA GLU A 83 12.85 3.17 26.60
C GLU A 83 13.13 2.67 25.18
N PHE A 84 14.34 2.14 24.97
CA PHE A 84 14.74 1.56 23.70
C PHE A 84 14.95 0.05 23.85
N GLN A 85 14.01 -0.72 23.32
CA GLN A 85 14.05 -2.18 23.36
C GLN A 85 14.66 -2.73 22.06
N ASN A 86 15.77 -3.45 22.18
CA ASN A 86 16.44 -4.11 21.06
C ASN A 86 16.38 -5.62 21.19
N THR A 87 15.46 -6.24 20.44
CA THR A 87 15.29 -7.70 20.37
C THR A 87 15.73 -8.27 19.02
N THR A 88 16.37 -7.45 18.19
CA THR A 88 16.80 -7.84 16.83
C THR A 88 18.06 -8.69 16.83
N GLY A 89 18.82 -8.74 17.92
CA GLY A 89 20.13 -9.42 17.99
C GLY A 89 21.27 -8.64 17.31
N TRP A 90 20.99 -7.49 16.70
CA TRP A 90 22.02 -6.57 16.22
C TRP A 90 22.65 -5.81 17.39
N GLN A 91 23.98 -5.78 17.47
CA GLN A 91 24.70 -5.07 18.53
C GLN A 91 24.72 -3.55 18.33
N ASN A 92 24.49 -3.07 17.09
CA ASN A 92 24.51 -1.66 16.77
C ASN A 92 23.11 -1.03 16.95
N SER A 93 22.94 -0.24 18.01
CA SER A 93 21.67 0.43 18.31
C SER A 93 21.21 1.40 17.20
N GLY A 94 22.15 2.01 16.47
CA GLY A 94 21.83 2.88 15.33
C GLY A 94 21.21 2.08 14.18
N LEU A 95 21.73 0.87 13.91
CA LEU A 95 21.13 -0.03 12.93
C LEU A 95 19.73 -0.48 13.38
N THR A 96 19.57 -0.89 14.64
CA THR A 96 18.26 -1.27 15.20
C THR A 96 17.25 -0.13 15.10
N PHE A 97 17.67 1.12 15.35
CA PHE A 97 16.82 2.29 15.16
C PHE A 97 16.36 2.44 13.70
N LEU A 98 17.28 2.29 12.73
CA LEU A 98 16.94 2.32 11.31
C LEU A 98 16.00 1.19 10.89
N LEU A 99 16.15 -0.01 11.45
CA LEU A 99 15.23 -1.13 11.24
C LEU A 99 13.83 -0.83 11.82
N GLY A 100 13.74 -0.10 12.93
CA GLY A 100 12.46 0.37 13.47
C GLY A 100 11.75 1.39 12.56
N MET A 101 12.51 2.27 11.91
CA MET A 101 11.97 3.24 10.93
C MET A 101 11.31 2.56 9.72
N LEU A 102 11.67 1.29 9.45
CA LEU A 102 11.14 0.53 8.33
C LEU A 102 9.62 0.48 8.32
N GLN A 103 9.04 0.21 9.49
CA GLN A 103 7.62 -0.01 9.66
C GLN A 103 6.81 1.28 9.56
N ALA A 104 7.43 2.42 9.88
CA ALA A 104 6.86 3.73 9.59
C ALA A 104 6.77 3.97 8.07
N GLY A 105 7.79 3.57 7.29
CA GLY A 105 7.78 3.67 5.83
C GLY A 105 6.70 2.83 5.16
N TRP A 106 6.42 1.64 5.70
CA TRP A 106 5.30 0.79 5.29
C TRP A 106 3.93 1.47 5.44
N SER A 107 3.78 2.30 6.47
CA SER A 107 2.49 2.87 6.87
C SER A 107 2.01 4.01 5.96
N LEU A 108 2.89 4.58 5.13
CA LEU A 108 2.61 5.75 4.28
C LEU A 108 2.53 5.43 2.79
N ILE A 109 2.26 4.19 2.39
CA ILE A 109 2.12 3.81 0.98
C ILE A 109 0.69 4.08 0.49
N GLY A 110 0.54 4.52 -0.77
CA GLY A 110 -0.77 4.64 -1.43
C GLY A 110 -1.35 6.05 -1.50
N TYR A 111 -0.62 7.09 -1.11
CA TYR A 111 -1.06 8.49 -1.26
C TYR A 111 -1.22 8.91 -2.73
N GLU A 112 -0.53 8.24 -3.64
CA GLU A 112 -0.59 8.39 -5.10
C GLU A 112 -1.86 7.82 -5.74
N ASN A 113 -2.61 6.96 -5.02
CA ASN A 113 -3.81 6.32 -5.57
C ASN A 113 -4.84 7.35 -6.07
N GLY A 114 -4.93 8.51 -5.40
CA GLY A 114 -5.77 9.62 -5.86
C GLY A 114 -5.31 10.23 -7.19
N ALA A 115 -4.01 10.19 -7.49
CA ALA A 115 -3.45 10.66 -8.75
C ALA A 115 -3.70 9.68 -9.90
N HIS A 116 -3.76 8.37 -9.62
CA HIS A 116 -4.13 7.36 -10.63
C HIS A 116 -5.58 7.54 -11.13
N ILE A 117 -6.44 8.17 -10.34
CA ILE A 117 -7.86 8.45 -10.67
C ILE A 117 -8.08 9.93 -11.07
N ALA A 118 -7.03 10.60 -11.54
CA ALA A 118 -7.09 12.01 -11.91
C ALA A 118 -8.07 12.30 -13.07
N GLU A 119 -8.26 11.38 -14.01
CA GLU A 119 -9.13 11.56 -15.19
C GLU A 119 -10.63 11.73 -14.84
N GLY A 120 -11.03 11.31 -13.63
CA GLY A 120 -12.38 11.51 -13.10
C GLY A 120 -12.50 12.65 -12.09
N THR A 121 -11.43 13.41 -11.83
CA THR A 121 -11.35 14.39 -10.74
C THR A 121 -11.57 15.81 -11.24
N LEU A 122 -12.53 16.52 -10.62
CA LEU A 122 -12.77 17.94 -10.90
C LEU A 122 -11.55 18.78 -10.51
N ASN A 123 -11.04 19.58 -11.47
CA ASN A 123 -9.85 20.41 -11.30
C ASN A 123 -8.62 19.62 -10.82
N ALA A 124 -8.38 18.43 -11.39
CA ALA A 124 -7.30 17.52 -10.99
C ALA A 124 -5.92 18.19 -10.84
N SER A 125 -5.60 19.18 -11.69
CA SER A 125 -4.32 19.91 -11.65
C SER A 125 -4.09 20.73 -10.37
N LYS A 126 -5.16 21.15 -9.66
CA LYS A 126 -5.10 21.87 -8.38
C LYS A 126 -5.48 20.99 -7.20
N THR A 127 -6.51 20.16 -7.37
CA THR A 127 -7.06 19.32 -6.30
C THR A 127 -6.14 18.13 -6.00
N GLY A 128 -5.49 17.55 -7.01
CA GLY A 128 -4.61 16.40 -6.86
C GLY A 128 -3.44 16.67 -5.90
N PRO A 129 -2.57 17.67 -6.17
CA PRO A 129 -1.44 17.96 -5.30
C PRO A 129 -1.84 18.32 -3.85
N LYS A 130 -2.92 19.09 -3.68
CA LYS A 130 -3.45 19.44 -2.35
C LYS A 130 -4.00 18.22 -1.61
N GLY A 131 -4.67 17.32 -2.34
CA GLY A 131 -5.22 16.08 -1.80
C GLY A 131 -4.11 15.17 -1.26
N VAL A 132 -3.03 14.99 -2.02
CA VAL A 132 -1.86 14.20 -1.60
C VAL A 132 -1.21 14.79 -0.35
N LEU A 133 -1.00 16.12 -0.30
CA LEU A 133 -0.38 16.75 0.86
C LEU A 133 -1.26 16.62 2.12
N CYS A 134 -2.57 16.84 1.97
CA CYS A 134 -3.52 16.73 3.07
C CYS A 134 -3.60 15.29 3.60
N SER A 135 -3.66 14.29 2.71
CA SER A 135 -3.73 12.88 3.11
C SER A 135 -2.49 12.43 3.85
N VAL A 136 -1.29 12.82 3.40
CA VAL A 136 -0.03 12.46 4.07
C VAL A 136 0.05 13.10 5.46
N VAL A 137 -0.26 14.40 5.59
CA VAL A 137 -0.19 15.09 6.90
C VAL A 137 -1.18 14.50 7.90
N LEU A 138 -2.43 14.27 7.47
CA LEU A 138 -3.44 13.66 8.34
C LEU A 138 -3.08 12.23 8.73
N ALA A 139 -2.53 11.44 7.81
CA ALA A 139 -2.06 10.09 8.10
C ALA A 139 -0.93 10.06 9.13
N ILE A 140 0.03 11.01 9.07
CA ILE A 140 1.11 11.12 10.06
C ILE A 140 0.55 11.44 11.44
N ILE A 141 -0.35 12.41 11.56
CA ILE A 141 -0.98 12.78 12.84
C ILE A 141 -1.73 11.57 13.41
N GLN A 142 -2.53 10.91 12.58
CA GLN A 142 -3.30 9.74 12.97
C GLN A 142 -2.41 8.58 13.42
N ALA A 143 -1.30 8.33 12.72
CA ALA A 143 -0.34 7.29 13.06
C ALA A 143 0.33 7.55 14.42
N ILE A 144 0.72 8.81 14.70
CA ILE A 144 1.31 9.19 16.00
C ILE A 144 0.32 8.94 17.13
N VAL A 145 -0.95 9.35 16.96
CA VAL A 145 -1.99 9.18 17.99
C VAL A 145 -2.27 7.70 18.26
N ILE A 146 -2.42 6.89 17.21
CA ILE A 146 -2.59 5.42 17.36
C ILE A 146 -1.37 4.81 18.04
N CYS A 147 -0.15 5.17 17.61
CA CYS A 147 1.08 4.63 18.16
C CYS A 147 1.17 4.88 19.68
N ILE A 148 0.95 6.12 20.11
CA ILE A 148 0.95 6.48 21.54
C ILE A 148 -0.13 5.68 22.29
N ALA A 149 -1.36 5.63 21.79
CA ALA A 149 -2.45 4.88 22.42
C ALA A 149 -2.11 3.39 22.55
N THR A 150 -1.54 2.78 21.51
CA THR A 150 -1.13 1.37 21.55
C THR A 150 0.00 1.12 22.54
N LEU A 151 1.02 1.99 22.61
CA LEU A 151 2.14 1.86 23.54
C LEU A 151 1.67 1.93 25.00
N PHE A 152 0.74 2.82 25.33
CA PHE A 152 0.13 2.91 26.67
C PHE A 152 -0.82 1.76 27.01
N SER A 153 -1.12 0.88 26.05
CA SER A 153 -2.02 -0.25 26.24
C SER A 153 -1.30 -1.60 26.25
N ILE A 154 0.03 -1.62 26.07
CA ILE A 154 0.83 -2.86 26.15
C ILE A 154 0.83 -3.39 27.58
N GLN A 155 0.43 -4.66 27.74
CA GLN A 155 0.44 -5.37 29.03
C GLN A 155 1.68 -6.26 29.18
N ASP A 156 2.04 -6.99 28.12
CA ASP A 156 3.20 -7.89 28.09
C ASP A 156 3.92 -7.74 26.74
N ILE A 157 5.17 -7.29 26.79
CA ILE A 157 5.99 -7.08 25.59
C ILE A 157 6.58 -8.39 25.04
N GLU A 158 6.89 -9.36 25.90
CA GLU A 158 7.51 -10.63 25.51
C GLU A 158 6.48 -11.51 24.79
N GLU A 159 5.25 -11.55 25.30
CA GLU A 159 4.14 -12.22 24.62
C GLU A 159 3.82 -11.56 23.28
N LEU A 160 3.84 -10.22 23.23
CA LEU A 160 3.56 -9.48 22.00
C LEU A 160 4.59 -9.77 20.89
N GLN A 161 5.87 -9.89 21.28
CA GLN A 161 6.98 -10.17 20.36
C GLN A 161 7.01 -11.63 19.88
N SER A 162 6.53 -12.57 20.69
CA SER A 162 6.48 -14.00 20.34
C SER A 162 5.19 -14.42 19.62
N SER A 163 4.18 -13.54 19.59
CA SER A 163 2.90 -13.81 18.94
C SER A 163 2.98 -13.82 17.41
N SER A 164 2.34 -14.81 16.78
CA SER A 164 2.11 -14.83 15.33
C SER A 164 1.15 -13.74 14.84
N PHE A 165 0.30 -13.21 15.73
CA PHE A 165 -0.64 -12.11 15.43
C PHE A 165 -0.57 -11.02 16.51
N PRO A 166 0.50 -10.19 16.53
CA PRO A 166 0.74 -9.24 17.61
C PRO A 166 -0.43 -8.26 17.86
N VAL A 167 -1.08 -7.77 16.79
CA VAL A 167 -2.24 -6.86 16.93
C VAL A 167 -3.40 -7.53 17.64
N ALA A 168 -3.65 -8.81 17.35
CA ALA A 168 -4.73 -9.57 17.99
C ALA A 168 -4.41 -9.86 19.45
N THR A 169 -3.16 -10.24 19.76
CA THR A 169 -2.69 -10.42 21.14
C THR A 169 -2.78 -9.12 21.94
N LEU A 170 -2.35 -7.99 21.36
CA LEU A 170 -2.46 -6.68 21.99
C LEU A 170 -3.91 -6.37 22.37
N PHE A 171 -4.85 -6.55 21.44
CA PHE A 171 -6.27 -6.26 21.71
C PHE A 171 -6.87 -7.22 22.73
N LEU A 172 -6.51 -8.51 22.66
CA LEU A 172 -6.99 -9.50 23.60
C LEU A 172 -6.50 -9.23 25.03
N ARG A 173 -5.22 -8.89 25.18
CA ARG A 173 -4.61 -8.61 26.49
C ARG A 173 -5.00 -7.28 27.07
N ALA A 174 -5.20 -6.26 26.24
CA ALA A 174 -5.65 -4.95 26.70
C ALA A 174 -7.16 -4.89 26.96
N THR A 175 -7.96 -5.85 26.48
CA THR A 175 -9.43 -5.77 26.57
C THR A 175 -10.06 -7.10 27.00
N ASN A 176 -11.00 -7.64 26.23
CA ASN A 176 -11.60 -8.96 26.42
C ASN A 176 -11.85 -9.59 25.03
N PRO A 177 -12.16 -10.91 24.94
CA PRO A 177 -12.31 -11.59 23.66
C PRO A 177 -13.32 -10.95 22.70
N ASN A 178 -14.47 -10.49 23.22
CA ASN A 178 -15.53 -9.90 22.41
C ASN A 178 -15.13 -8.53 21.84
N VAL A 179 -14.52 -7.68 22.67
CA VAL A 179 -14.04 -6.36 22.24
C VAL A 179 -12.85 -6.51 21.30
N ALA A 180 -11.91 -7.41 21.58
CA ALA A 180 -10.79 -7.68 20.70
C ALA A 180 -11.25 -8.11 19.30
N ALA A 181 -12.21 -9.05 19.21
CA ALA A 181 -12.78 -9.48 17.94
C ALA A 181 -13.53 -8.34 17.22
N PHE A 182 -14.22 -7.46 17.95
CA PHE A 182 -14.86 -6.27 17.40
C PHE A 182 -13.85 -5.28 16.81
N LEU A 183 -12.77 -4.97 17.54
CA LEU A 183 -11.70 -4.08 17.07
C LEU A 183 -10.99 -4.65 15.84
N LEU A 184 -10.71 -5.96 15.81
CA LEU A 184 -10.15 -6.65 14.64
C LEU A 184 -11.09 -6.56 13.44
N SER A 185 -12.40 -6.71 13.64
CA SER A 185 -13.41 -6.61 12.59
C SER A 185 -13.46 -5.20 11.97
N ILE A 186 -13.34 -4.17 12.81
CA ILE A 186 -13.27 -2.77 12.35
C ILE A 186 -12.06 -2.54 11.44
N ILE A 187 -10.89 -3.08 11.82
CA ILE A 187 -9.66 -3.01 11.01
C ILE A 187 -9.85 -3.79 9.71
N ALA A 188 -10.45 -4.98 9.77
CA ALA A 188 -10.70 -5.80 8.58
C ALA A 188 -11.58 -5.06 7.55
N ILE A 189 -12.63 -4.36 8.00
CA ILE A 189 -13.47 -3.53 7.11
C ILE A 189 -12.65 -2.39 6.48
N SER A 190 -11.80 -1.73 7.27
CA SER A 190 -10.92 -0.66 6.78
C SER A 190 -9.96 -1.17 5.70
N GLN A 191 -9.39 -2.36 5.90
CA GLN A 191 -8.51 -3.03 4.94
C GLN A 191 -9.26 -3.45 3.66
N PHE A 192 -10.53 -3.85 3.77
CA PHE A 192 -11.33 -4.20 2.59
C PHE A 192 -11.56 -2.98 1.69
N GLY A 193 -11.87 -1.81 2.25
CA GLY A 193 -11.98 -0.60 1.45
C GLY A 193 -10.65 -0.17 0.82
N CYS A 194 -9.53 -0.37 1.53
CA CYS A 194 -8.20 -0.17 0.95
C CYS A 194 -7.99 -1.10 -0.26
N LEU A 195 -8.29 -2.40 -0.13
CA LEU A 195 -8.21 -3.38 -1.22
C LEU A 195 -9.03 -2.93 -2.44
N CYS A 196 -10.29 -2.56 -2.23
CA CYS A 196 -11.17 -2.05 -3.27
C CYS A 196 -10.58 -0.83 -3.99
N ASN A 197 -10.03 0.13 -3.25
CA ASN A 197 -9.47 1.35 -3.81
C ASN A 197 -8.19 1.06 -4.62
N VAL A 198 -7.30 0.21 -4.10
CA VAL A 198 -6.05 -0.18 -4.78
C VAL A 198 -6.32 -0.94 -6.07
N ILE A 199 -7.33 -1.83 -6.11
CA ILE A 199 -7.72 -2.53 -7.35
C ILE A 199 -8.18 -1.53 -8.40
N VAL A 200 -8.99 -0.54 -8.02
CA VAL A 200 -9.46 0.49 -8.96
C VAL A 200 -8.31 1.38 -9.43
N ALA A 201 -7.48 1.87 -8.52
CA ALA A 201 -6.35 2.74 -8.83
C ALA A 201 -5.34 2.03 -9.76
N THR A 202 -4.90 0.83 -9.39
CA THR A 202 -3.99 0.01 -10.20
C THR A 202 -4.60 -0.33 -11.55
N GLY A 203 -5.89 -0.69 -11.59
CA GLY A 203 -6.55 -1.01 -12.85
C GLY A 203 -6.72 0.19 -13.77
N GLN A 204 -6.93 1.40 -13.24
CA GLN A 204 -6.91 2.62 -14.05
C GLN A 204 -5.53 2.94 -14.59
N LEU A 205 -4.48 2.78 -13.78
CA LEU A 205 -3.10 2.93 -14.23
C LEU A 205 -2.79 1.95 -15.38
N MET A 206 -3.10 0.67 -15.20
CA MET A 206 -2.90 -0.34 -16.24
C MET A 206 -3.77 -0.10 -17.48
N TRP A 207 -4.96 0.48 -17.31
CA TRP A 207 -5.81 0.88 -18.44
C TRP A 207 -5.23 2.06 -19.22
N ALA A 208 -4.68 3.08 -18.55
CA ALA A 208 -3.94 4.15 -19.20
C ALA A 208 -2.69 3.61 -19.93
N MET A 209 -1.98 2.65 -19.33
CA MET A 209 -0.88 1.95 -20.01
C MET A 209 -1.34 1.19 -21.26
N ALA A 210 -2.54 0.59 -21.24
CA ALA A 210 -3.14 -0.05 -22.41
C ALA A 210 -3.53 0.96 -23.50
N ARG A 211 -4.05 2.12 -23.11
CA ARG A 211 -4.32 3.23 -24.03
C ARG A 211 -3.03 3.64 -24.75
N ASP A 212 -1.96 3.81 -23.99
CA ASP A 212 -0.67 4.31 -24.49
C ASP A 212 0.18 3.22 -25.19
N GLY A 213 -0.38 2.01 -25.38
CA GLY A 213 0.31 0.92 -26.10
C GLY A 213 1.47 0.27 -25.33
N CYS A 214 1.53 0.45 -24.00
CA CYS A 214 2.63 -0.05 -23.17
C CYS A 214 2.59 -1.58 -22.98
N ILE A 215 1.40 -2.19 -23.04
CA ILE A 215 1.21 -3.63 -22.76
C ILE A 215 0.94 -4.44 -24.04
N PRO A 216 1.36 -5.72 -24.12
CA PRO A 216 1.09 -6.55 -25.29
C PRO A 216 -0.41 -6.72 -25.51
N ASN A 217 -0.83 -6.74 -26.78
CA ASN A 217 -2.25 -6.81 -27.15
C ASN A 217 -3.09 -5.68 -26.52
N HIS A 218 -2.52 -4.47 -26.44
CA HIS A 218 -3.10 -3.31 -25.76
C HIS A 218 -4.56 -3.01 -26.16
N GLN A 219 -4.93 -3.25 -27.42
CA GLN A 219 -6.29 -3.08 -27.94
C GLN A 219 -7.33 -3.99 -27.26
N PHE A 220 -6.93 -5.19 -26.84
CA PHE A 220 -7.82 -6.10 -26.11
C PHE A 220 -8.11 -5.59 -24.69
N TRP A 221 -7.08 -5.04 -24.04
CA TRP A 221 -7.13 -4.57 -22.65
C TRP A 221 -7.78 -3.19 -22.52
N TYR A 222 -7.59 -2.32 -23.52
CA TYR A 222 -8.14 -0.96 -23.53
C TYR A 222 -9.68 -0.94 -23.64
N LYS A 223 -10.30 -1.99 -24.18
CA LYS A 223 -11.75 -2.07 -24.37
C LYS A 223 -12.52 -2.00 -23.05
N LEU A 224 -13.44 -1.04 -22.97
CA LEU A 224 -14.36 -0.85 -21.86
C LEU A 224 -15.59 -1.77 -21.99
N HIS A 225 -16.16 -2.18 -20.86
CA HIS A 225 -17.27 -3.12 -20.81
C HIS A 225 -18.55 -2.51 -20.21
N GLY A 226 -19.69 -2.81 -20.85
CA GLY A 226 -21.04 -2.52 -20.36
C GLY A 226 -21.41 -1.03 -20.31
N LYS A 227 -22.62 -0.75 -19.80
CA LYS A 227 -23.18 0.62 -19.69
C LYS A 227 -22.35 1.56 -18.80
N ARG A 228 -21.54 1.00 -17.89
CA ARG A 228 -20.74 1.75 -16.91
C ARG A 228 -19.34 2.10 -17.42
N GLN A 229 -18.95 1.64 -18.63
CA GLN A 229 -17.67 1.96 -19.28
C GLN A 229 -16.45 1.65 -18.37
N ILE A 230 -16.38 0.40 -17.89
CA ILE A 230 -15.36 -0.03 -16.92
C ILE A 230 -14.32 -0.94 -17.61
N PRO A 231 -13.01 -0.81 -17.33
CA PRO A 231 -11.97 -1.70 -17.86
C PRO A 231 -11.94 -3.07 -17.14
N LEU A 232 -13.04 -3.82 -17.18
CA LEU A 232 -13.22 -5.07 -16.42
C LEU A 232 -12.12 -6.10 -16.69
N ARG A 233 -11.66 -6.21 -17.94
CA ARG A 233 -10.59 -7.13 -18.34
C ARG A 233 -9.29 -6.87 -17.58
N ILE A 234 -9.00 -5.61 -17.30
CA ILE A 234 -7.79 -5.20 -16.58
C ILE A 234 -7.94 -5.49 -15.09
N PHE A 235 -9.11 -5.25 -14.49
CA PHE A 235 -9.34 -5.63 -13.09
C PHE A 235 -9.19 -7.13 -12.87
N ILE A 236 -9.71 -7.96 -13.79
CA ILE A 236 -9.51 -9.41 -13.74
C ILE A 236 -8.03 -9.76 -13.91
N LEU A 237 -7.30 -9.12 -14.83
CA LEU A 237 -5.87 -9.33 -15.01
C LEU A 237 -5.07 -9.00 -13.74
N VAL A 238 -5.34 -7.86 -13.11
CA VAL A 238 -4.72 -7.45 -11.83
C VAL A 238 -4.97 -8.51 -10.76
N ALA A 239 -6.20 -9.03 -10.66
CA ALA A 239 -6.53 -10.05 -9.69
C ALA A 239 -5.81 -11.38 -9.96
N ILE A 240 -5.77 -11.83 -11.21
CA ILE A 240 -5.05 -13.05 -11.61
C ILE A 240 -3.56 -12.94 -11.28
N ILE A 241 -2.92 -11.82 -11.66
CA ILE A 241 -1.49 -11.59 -11.36
C ILE A 241 -1.27 -11.61 -9.85
N SER A 242 -2.11 -10.93 -9.07
CA SER A 242 -2.00 -10.90 -7.61
C SER A 242 -2.15 -12.29 -6.98
N ILE A 243 -3.09 -13.10 -7.47
CA ILE A 243 -3.27 -14.48 -7.00
C ILE A 243 -2.05 -15.34 -7.34
N ILE A 244 -1.54 -15.26 -8.58
CA ILE A 244 -0.35 -16.01 -9.01
C ILE A 244 0.87 -15.66 -8.15
N LEU A 245 1.05 -14.38 -7.81
CA LEU A 245 2.15 -13.93 -6.95
C LEU A 245 2.04 -14.43 -5.51
N VAL A 246 0.85 -14.77 -5.02
CA VAL A 246 0.62 -15.21 -3.63
C VAL A 246 0.69 -16.74 -3.49
N ILE A 247 0.44 -17.51 -4.56
CA ILE A 247 0.48 -18.99 -4.53
C ILE A 247 1.78 -19.57 -3.93
N PRO A 248 2.99 -19.06 -4.21
CA PRO A 248 4.23 -19.64 -3.68
C PRO A 248 4.34 -19.62 -2.15
N ILE A 249 3.50 -18.85 -1.45
CA ILE A 249 3.41 -18.86 0.02
C ILE A 249 3.05 -20.24 0.57
N LEU A 250 2.32 -21.08 -0.22
CA LEU A 250 2.05 -22.47 0.16
C LEU A 250 3.31 -23.29 0.44
N ALA A 251 4.44 -22.92 -0.18
CA ALA A 251 5.70 -23.62 -0.02
C ALA A 251 6.56 -23.07 1.13
N SER A 252 6.51 -21.76 1.41
CA SER A 252 7.36 -21.15 2.44
C SER A 252 6.83 -19.80 2.93
N SER A 253 6.84 -19.59 4.24
CA SER A 253 6.57 -18.29 4.88
C SER A 253 7.68 -17.25 4.62
N VAL A 254 8.91 -17.71 4.31
CA VAL A 254 10.03 -16.83 3.92
C VAL A 254 9.68 -16.06 2.65
N TYR A 255 8.97 -16.70 1.72
CA TYR A 255 8.51 -16.07 0.50
C TYR A 255 7.55 -14.90 0.78
N TRP A 256 6.64 -15.04 1.75
CA TRP A 256 5.71 -13.97 2.11
C TRP A 256 6.45 -12.73 2.61
N SER A 257 7.36 -12.90 3.56
CA SER A 257 8.17 -11.81 4.11
C SER A 257 9.03 -11.13 3.03
N ALA A 258 9.61 -11.92 2.13
CA ALA A 258 10.37 -11.42 1.00
C ALA A 258 9.50 -10.63 0.00
N LEU A 259 8.32 -11.15 -0.34
CA LEU A 259 7.37 -10.49 -1.24
C LEU A 259 6.92 -9.14 -0.68
N MET A 260 6.59 -9.12 0.61
CA MET A 260 6.20 -7.90 1.31
C MET A 260 7.34 -6.87 1.28
N SER A 261 8.55 -7.22 1.73
CA SER A 261 9.70 -6.30 1.72
C SER A 261 10.01 -5.78 0.31
N THR A 262 9.99 -6.66 -0.70
CA THR A 262 10.20 -6.31 -2.11
C THR A 262 9.18 -5.30 -2.61
N SER A 263 7.90 -5.50 -2.28
CA SER A 263 6.81 -4.64 -2.73
C SER A 263 7.02 -3.19 -2.27
N VAL A 264 7.52 -3.00 -1.05
CA VAL A 264 7.82 -1.67 -0.51
C VAL A 264 9.02 -1.03 -1.16
N ILE A 265 10.08 -1.78 -1.39
CA ILE A 265 11.26 -1.25 -2.08
C ILE A 265 10.88 -0.83 -3.50
N CYS A 266 10.12 -1.68 -4.22
CA CYS A 266 9.61 -1.35 -5.55
C CYS A 266 8.73 -0.09 -5.55
N ALA A 267 7.83 0.05 -4.57
CA ALA A 267 6.99 1.26 -4.44
C ALA A 267 7.84 2.52 -4.16
N ASN A 268 8.80 2.43 -3.23
CA ASN A 268 9.70 3.55 -2.91
C ASN A 268 10.54 3.96 -4.12
N VAL A 269 11.13 3.00 -4.84
CA VAL A 269 11.89 3.25 -6.07
C VAL A 269 10.99 3.87 -7.15
N ALA A 270 9.75 3.39 -7.29
CA ALA A 270 8.79 3.95 -8.22
C ALA A 270 8.43 5.41 -7.90
N TYR A 271 8.32 5.79 -6.62
CA TYR A 271 8.14 7.20 -6.21
C TYR A 271 9.37 8.06 -6.50
N GLY A 272 10.57 7.47 -6.43
CA GLY A 272 11.82 8.16 -6.69
C GLY A 272 12.08 8.40 -8.17
N LEU A 273 11.60 7.52 -9.05
CA LEU A 273 11.92 7.57 -10.47
C LEU A 273 11.49 8.88 -11.14
N PRO A 274 10.27 9.43 -10.92
CA PRO A 274 9.92 10.77 -11.40
C PRO A 274 10.83 11.88 -10.86
N CYS A 275 11.26 11.78 -9.60
CA CYS A 275 12.17 12.75 -8.98
C CYS A 275 13.55 12.73 -9.65
N VAL A 276 14.08 11.54 -9.92
CA VAL A 276 15.31 11.34 -10.70
C VAL A 276 15.16 11.92 -12.11
N CYS A 277 14.06 11.61 -12.79
CA CYS A 277 13.79 12.11 -14.14
C CYS A 277 13.73 13.65 -14.18
N ARG A 278 13.15 14.27 -13.15
CA ARG A 278 13.08 15.73 -13.00
C ARG A 278 14.46 16.37 -12.79
N LEU A 279 15.39 15.69 -12.12
CA LEU A 279 16.75 16.19 -11.88
C LEU A 279 17.68 16.03 -13.09
N ILE A 280 17.54 14.94 -13.85
CA ILE A 280 18.43 14.58 -14.96
C ILE A 280 17.93 15.15 -16.29
N TRP A 281 16.71 14.80 -16.71
CA TRP A 281 16.24 15.04 -18.09
C TRP A 281 15.26 16.19 -18.22
N ALA A 282 14.34 16.33 -17.27
CA ALA A 282 13.16 17.17 -17.46
C ALA A 282 13.25 18.46 -16.64
N ARG A 283 14.28 19.30 -16.84
CA ARG A 283 14.46 20.55 -16.06
C ARG A 283 13.50 21.67 -16.47
N ASP A 284 13.14 21.75 -17.75
CA ASP A 284 12.39 22.88 -18.34
C ASP A 284 10.90 22.57 -18.63
N ILE A 285 10.24 21.80 -17.76
CA ILE A 285 8.80 21.51 -17.89
C ILE A 285 7.98 22.78 -17.59
N PRO A 286 6.91 23.08 -18.37
CA PRO A 286 5.97 24.15 -18.07
C PRO A 286 5.42 24.05 -16.64
N LYS A 287 5.38 25.18 -15.92
CA LYS A 287 4.91 25.21 -14.54
C LYS A 287 3.40 25.01 -14.48
N GLY A 288 2.97 23.99 -13.74
CA GLY A 288 1.56 23.78 -13.42
C GLY A 288 1.01 24.78 -12.40
N PRO A 289 -0.32 24.77 -12.18
CA PRO A 289 -0.98 25.66 -11.21
C PRO A 289 -0.55 25.40 -9.75
N PHE A 290 0.01 24.21 -9.48
CA PHE A 290 0.75 23.92 -8.26
C PHE A 290 2.23 23.81 -8.61
N ASN A 291 3.07 24.62 -7.96
CA ASN A 291 4.51 24.56 -8.13
C ASN A 291 5.24 24.87 -6.82
N LEU A 292 6.39 24.23 -6.63
CA LEU A 292 7.27 24.44 -5.47
C LEU A 292 8.37 25.48 -5.77
N GLY A 293 8.31 26.12 -6.92
CA GLY A 293 9.31 27.08 -7.39
C GLY A 293 10.74 26.56 -7.27
N LYS A 294 11.60 27.39 -6.66
CA LYS A 294 13.03 27.10 -6.42
C LYS A 294 13.28 25.91 -5.48
N TYR A 295 12.35 25.59 -4.59
CA TYR A 295 12.49 24.45 -3.69
C TYR A 295 12.28 23.10 -4.38
N SER A 296 11.71 23.09 -5.59
CA SER A 296 11.51 21.87 -6.37
C SER A 296 12.80 21.07 -6.55
N MET A 297 13.93 21.72 -6.82
CA MET A 297 15.19 21.01 -7.05
C MET A 297 15.73 20.40 -5.76
N LEU A 298 15.75 21.17 -4.67
CA LEU A 298 16.21 20.71 -3.36
C LEU A 298 15.37 19.53 -2.84
N ILE A 299 14.05 19.64 -2.93
CA ILE A 299 13.13 18.59 -2.47
C ILE A 299 13.33 17.30 -3.28
N ASN A 300 13.49 17.39 -4.61
CA ASN A 300 13.77 16.20 -5.42
C ASN A 300 15.13 15.57 -5.06
N MET A 301 16.18 16.35 -4.79
CA MET A 301 17.47 15.80 -4.36
C MET A 301 17.36 15.08 -3.01
N ILE A 302 16.68 15.69 -2.04
CA ILE A 302 16.42 15.07 -0.73
C ILE A 302 15.60 13.78 -0.90
N ALA A 303 14.56 13.80 -1.73
CA ALA A 303 13.73 12.62 -1.99
C ALA A 303 14.54 11.47 -2.61
N VAL A 304 15.38 11.75 -3.61
CA VAL A 304 16.22 10.73 -4.24
C VAL A 304 17.25 10.15 -3.26
N ALA A 305 17.91 11.02 -2.48
CA ALA A 305 18.87 10.59 -1.46
C ALA A 305 18.17 9.73 -0.37
N TRP A 306 16.99 10.14 0.08
CA TRP A 306 16.19 9.41 1.05
C TRP A 306 15.76 8.05 0.52
N ILE A 307 15.26 7.97 -0.71
CA ILE A 307 14.81 6.72 -1.32
C ILE A 307 15.98 5.76 -1.52
N ALA A 308 17.15 6.26 -1.94
CA ALA A 308 18.35 5.44 -2.06
C ALA A 308 18.79 4.89 -0.70
N PHE A 309 18.86 5.75 0.32
CA PHE A 309 19.16 5.35 1.70
C PHE A 309 18.16 4.32 2.24
N PHE A 310 16.87 4.60 2.12
CA PHE A 310 15.81 3.74 2.68
C PHE A 310 15.74 2.40 1.95
N SER A 311 16.00 2.36 0.64
CA SER A 311 16.06 1.11 -0.15
C SER A 311 17.20 0.19 0.31
N VAL A 312 18.35 0.76 0.68
CA VAL A 312 19.47 -0.04 1.25
C VAL A 312 19.08 -0.58 2.62
N VAL A 313 18.52 0.24 3.50
CA VAL A 313 18.07 -0.19 4.84
C VAL A 313 17.00 -1.28 4.75
N LEU A 314 16.06 -1.18 3.80
CA LEU A 314 15.03 -2.18 3.52
C LEU A 314 15.57 -3.53 3.05
N CYS A 315 16.81 -3.60 2.57
CA CYS A 315 17.46 -4.85 2.20
C CYS A 315 18.17 -5.54 3.38
N ILE A 316 18.33 -4.84 4.51
CA ILE A 316 19.03 -5.40 5.69
C ILE A 316 18.07 -6.36 6.43
N PRO A 317 18.55 -7.53 6.89
CA PRO A 317 17.76 -8.43 7.75
C PRO A 317 17.37 -7.77 9.07
N THR A 318 16.10 -7.94 9.47
CA THR A 318 15.56 -7.35 10.70
C THR A 318 16.00 -8.09 11.97
N VAL A 319 16.55 -9.30 11.84
CA VAL A 319 17.01 -10.13 12.95
C VAL A 319 18.40 -10.72 12.69
N ASN A 320 19.14 -11.00 13.76
CA ASN A 320 20.48 -11.57 13.77
C ASN A 320 20.57 -12.65 14.87
N PRO A 321 21.09 -13.87 14.61
CA PRO A 321 21.85 -14.31 13.43
C PRO A 321 21.02 -14.45 12.15
N VAL A 322 21.65 -14.13 11.02
CA VAL A 322 21.07 -14.27 9.68
C VAL A 322 21.20 -15.71 9.20
N SER A 323 20.07 -16.35 8.90
CA SER A 323 19.95 -17.68 8.33
C SER A 323 19.11 -17.60 7.03
N PRO A 324 19.04 -18.66 6.20
CA PRO A 324 18.14 -18.66 5.04
C PRO A 324 16.68 -18.38 5.36
N GLU A 325 16.24 -18.68 6.60
CA GLU A 325 14.88 -18.44 7.08
C GLU A 325 14.67 -17.01 7.59
N THR A 326 15.72 -16.35 8.07
CA THR A 326 15.64 -14.98 8.62
C THR A 326 16.20 -13.90 7.69
N MET A 327 16.84 -14.30 6.59
CA MET A 327 17.38 -13.41 5.57
C MET A 327 16.26 -12.65 4.85
N ASN A 328 16.50 -11.37 4.61
CA ASN A 328 15.64 -10.56 3.77
C ASN A 328 15.97 -10.80 2.28
N TRP A 329 15.20 -11.68 1.63
CA TRP A 329 15.39 -12.06 0.22
C TRP A 329 14.91 -11.01 -0.80
N SER A 330 14.57 -9.80 -0.36
CA SER A 330 14.06 -8.75 -1.24
C SER A 330 15.06 -8.29 -2.30
N CYS A 331 16.37 -8.28 -2.01
CA CYS A 331 17.40 -7.92 -2.98
C CYS A 331 17.38 -8.83 -4.23
N LEU A 332 17.18 -10.14 -4.04
CA LEU A 332 17.04 -11.11 -5.12
C LEU A 332 15.76 -10.85 -5.93
N MET A 333 14.63 -10.67 -5.24
CA MET A 333 13.34 -10.42 -5.89
C MET A 333 13.33 -9.11 -6.68
N ILE A 334 13.95 -8.05 -6.17
CA ILE A 334 14.14 -6.78 -6.90
C ILE A 334 14.94 -7.03 -8.18
N GLY A 335 16.03 -7.80 -8.11
CA GLY A 335 16.80 -8.19 -9.29
C GLY A 335 15.93 -8.86 -10.35
N VAL A 336 15.05 -9.79 -9.94
CA VAL A 336 14.09 -10.45 -10.83
C VAL A 336 13.10 -9.46 -11.44
N VAL A 337 12.54 -8.54 -10.65
CA VAL A 337 11.60 -7.52 -11.14
C VAL A 337 12.27 -6.58 -12.15
N LEU A 338 13.51 -6.14 -11.88
CA LEU A 338 14.27 -5.29 -12.79
C LEU A 338 14.61 -6.02 -14.09
N LEU A 339 15.05 -7.28 -14.01
CA LEU A 339 15.29 -8.11 -15.19
C LEU A 339 14.03 -8.30 -16.02
N PHE A 340 12.89 -8.57 -15.37
CA PHE A 340 11.60 -8.65 -16.03
C PHE A 340 11.22 -7.34 -16.73
N ALA A 341 11.36 -6.20 -16.05
CA ALA A 341 11.06 -4.88 -16.62
C ALA A 341 11.95 -4.54 -17.83
N LEU A 342 13.25 -4.84 -17.73
CA LEU A 342 14.21 -4.64 -18.83
C LEU A 342 13.89 -5.57 -20.01
N ALA A 343 13.70 -6.86 -19.75
CA ALA A 343 13.33 -7.83 -20.77
C ALA A 343 12.03 -7.40 -21.47
N PHE A 344 11.01 -7.01 -20.70
CA PHE A 344 9.75 -6.50 -21.22
C PHE A 344 9.94 -5.26 -22.11
N TRP A 345 10.76 -4.30 -21.68
CA TRP A 345 11.06 -3.11 -22.45
C TRP A 345 11.76 -3.43 -23.78
N TYR A 346 12.78 -4.29 -23.76
CA TYR A 346 13.55 -4.65 -24.96
C TYR A 346 12.78 -5.54 -25.94
N ILE A 347 11.94 -6.45 -25.44
CA ILE A 347 11.16 -7.38 -26.27
C ILE A 347 9.95 -6.68 -26.88
N SER A 348 9.19 -5.92 -26.08
CA SER A 348 7.88 -5.38 -26.45
C SER A 348 7.78 -3.86 -26.29
N GLY A 349 8.12 -3.31 -25.12
CA GLY A 349 7.83 -1.91 -24.76
C GLY A 349 8.38 -0.89 -25.76
N ARG A 350 9.66 -0.99 -26.11
CA ARG A 350 10.32 -0.07 -27.05
C ARG A 350 9.77 -0.09 -28.49
N LYS A 351 9.02 -1.14 -28.86
CA LYS A 351 8.45 -1.30 -30.20
C LYS A 351 7.05 -0.71 -30.32
N HIS A 352 6.29 -0.69 -29.21
CA HIS A 352 4.87 -0.32 -29.21
C HIS A 352 4.60 1.01 -28.50
N TYR A 353 5.40 1.38 -27.50
CA TYR A 353 5.22 2.61 -26.76
C TYR A 353 5.73 3.82 -27.55
N LYS A 354 4.83 4.76 -27.86
CA LYS A 354 5.14 6.01 -28.59
C LYS A 354 5.04 7.27 -27.73
N GLY A 355 4.89 7.10 -26.41
CA GLY A 355 4.61 8.19 -25.47
C GLY A 355 3.13 8.28 -25.08
N PRO A 356 2.78 9.11 -24.10
CA PRO A 356 1.42 9.26 -23.61
C PRO A 356 0.53 9.89 -24.70
N MET A 357 -0.59 9.24 -25.03
CA MET A 357 -1.53 9.78 -26.01
C MET A 357 -2.35 10.91 -25.39
N GLN A 358 -2.27 12.11 -25.97
CA GLN A 358 -3.07 13.25 -25.48
C GLN A 358 -4.53 13.10 -25.93
N THR A 359 -5.43 12.81 -25.00
CA THR A 359 -6.89 12.67 -25.25
C THR A 359 -7.58 14.00 -25.63
N VAL A 360 -6.85 15.13 -25.61
CA VAL A 360 -7.40 16.46 -25.91
C VAL A 360 -7.59 16.64 -27.43
N ASN A 361 -6.69 16.10 -28.25
CA ASN A 361 -6.78 16.26 -29.71
C ASN A 361 -7.95 15.48 -30.30
N ASP A 362 -8.29 14.31 -29.73
CA ASP A 362 -9.45 13.52 -30.20
C ASP A 362 -10.76 14.30 -30.05
N LYS A 363 -10.93 15.13 -29.02
CA LYS A 363 -12.16 15.94 -28.87
C LYS A 363 -12.22 17.09 -29.86
N GLU A 364 -11.10 17.74 -30.16
CA GLU A 364 -11.07 18.80 -31.17
C GLU A 364 -11.20 18.26 -32.60
N GLU A 365 -10.64 17.08 -32.90
CA GLU A 365 -10.82 16.40 -34.19
C GLU A 365 -12.25 15.88 -34.35
N THR A 366 -12.85 15.27 -33.32
CA THR A 366 -14.25 14.82 -33.37
C THR A 366 -15.22 16.01 -33.53
N ILE A 367 -14.92 17.18 -32.94
CA ILE A 367 -15.72 18.41 -33.13
C ILE A 367 -15.54 18.96 -34.55
N LYS A 368 -14.33 18.91 -35.12
CA LYS A 368 -14.08 19.36 -36.51
C LYS A 368 -14.69 18.42 -37.55
N GLU A 369 -14.75 17.12 -37.28
CA GLU A 369 -15.42 16.14 -38.15
C GLU A 369 -16.94 16.20 -38.04
N ALA A 370 -17.51 16.54 -36.87
CA ALA A 370 -18.94 16.78 -36.71
C ALA A 370 -19.43 18.14 -37.26
N GLN A 371 -18.50 19.04 -37.62
CA GLN A 371 -18.75 20.34 -38.23
C GLN A 371 -18.50 20.37 -39.74
N LYS A 372 -18.06 19.24 -40.33
CA LYS A 372 -18.05 18.99 -41.77
C LYS A 372 -19.22 18.09 -42.15
#